data_AF-A0A447UIG1-F1
#
_entry.id   AF-A0A447UIG1-F1
#
_cell.length_a   1.000
_cell.length_b   1.000
_cell.length_c   1.000
_cell.angle_alpha   90.00
_cell.angle_beta   90.00
_cell.angle_gamma   90.00
#
_symmetry.space_group_name_H-M   'P 1'
#
loop_
_entity.id
_entity.type
_entity.pdbx_description
1 polymer ?
#
loop_
_entity_poly.entity_id
_entity_poly.type
_entity_poly.pdbx_seq_one_letter_code
_entity_poly.pdbx_strand_id
1 'polypeptide(L)' 'MKKTVLALSLLVGLSATAASYAALPQTVRIGTDATYAPFSSKDAKGDFVRF' A
#
# COMPACT_ATOMS: atom_id res chain seq x y z
N MET A 1 -3.45 16.61 -36.86
CA MET A 1 -4.42 16.88 -35.77
C MET A 1 -5.22 15.65 -35.34
N LYS A 2 -5.74 14.81 -36.25
CA LYS A 2 -6.51 13.60 -35.87
C LYS A 2 -5.71 12.55 -35.08
N LYS A 3 -4.42 12.37 -35.42
CA LYS A 3 -3.51 11.39 -34.80
C LYS A 3 -3.07 11.79 -33.37
N THR A 4 -2.93 13.09 -33.11
CA THR A 4 -2.56 13.62 -31.79
C THR A 4 -3.70 13.49 -30.80
N VAL A 5 -4.94 13.69 -31.23
CA VAL A 5 -6.12 13.47 -30.38
C VAL A 5 -6.25 11.99 -30.00
N LEU A 6 -6.03 11.07 -30.94
CA LEU A 6 -6.05 9.63 -30.66
C LEU A 6 -4.96 9.22 -29.66
N ALA A 7 -3.74 9.71 -29.84
CA ALA A 7 -2.62 9.43 -28.93
C ALA A 7 -2.88 9.98 -27.52
N LEU A 8 -3.46 11.18 -27.42
CA LEU A 8 -3.79 11.78 -26.14
C LEU A 8 -4.90 10.99 -25.43
N SER A 9 -5.95 10.58 -26.14
CA SER A 9 -7.00 9.72 -25.59
C SER A 9 -6.46 8.37 -25.11
N LEU A 10 -5.53 7.78 -25.84
CA LEU A 10 -4.90 6.51 -25.45
C LEU A 10 -4.02 6.67 -24.21
N LEU A 11 -3.26 7.76 -24.12
CA LEU A 11 -2.42 8.08 -22.95
C LEU A 11 -3.27 8.32 -21.70
N VAL A 12 -4.38 9.06 -21.83
CA VAL A 12 -5.32 9.30 -20.72
C VAL A 12 -6.03 8.00 -20.32
N GLY A 13 -6.45 7.18 -21.29
CA GLY A 13 -7.06 5.88 -21.01
C GLY A 13 -6.12 4.91 -20.29
N LEU A 14 -4.85 4.86 -20.68
CA LEU A 14 -3.85 3.97 -20.08
C LEU A 14 -3.38 4.46 -18.69
N SER A 15 -3.33 5.77 -18.46
CA SER A 15 -2.97 6.34 -17.16
C SER A 15 -4.08 6.18 -16.12
N ALA A 16 -5.35 6.27 -16.54
CA ALA A 16 -6.50 6.04 -15.66
C ALA A 16 -6.58 4.58 -15.17
N THR A 17 -6.24 3.61 -16.02
CA THR A 17 -6.19 2.19 -15.63
C THR A 17 -4.98 1.90 -14.72
N ALA A 18 -3.80 2.44 -15.02
CA ALA A 18 -2.62 2.25 -14.16
C ALA A 18 -2.83 2.76 -12.71
N ALA A 19 -3.54 3.88 -12.54
CA ALA A 19 -3.84 4.43 -11.21
C ALA A 19 -4.82 3.57 -10.39
N SER A 20 -5.62 2.71 -11.04
CA SER A 20 -6.64 1.88 -10.40
C SER A 20 -6.16 0.46 -10.06
N TYR A 21 -5.04 0.00 -10.63
CA TYR A 21 -4.51 -1.37 -10.41
C TYR A 21 -3.39 -1.47 -9.37
N ALA A 22 -2.96 -0.37 -8.75
CA ALA A 22 -2.11 -0.44 -7.56
C ALA A 22 -2.98 -0.62 -6.29
N ALA A 23 -3.77 -1.70 -6.24
CA ALA A 23 -4.51 -2.09 -5.03
C ALA A 23 -3.54 -2.65 -3.99
N LEU A 24 -2.69 -1.78 -3.43
CA LEU A 24 -1.89 -2.14 -2.27
C LEU A 24 -2.85 -2.40 -1.10
N PRO A 25 -2.64 -3.48 -0.33
CA PRO A 25 -3.46 -3.75 0.84
C PRO A 25 -3.38 -2.54 1.79
N GLN A 26 -4.54 -1.94 2.09
CA GLN A 26 -4.63 -0.84 3.05
C GLN A 26 -4.27 -1.29 4.48
N THR A 27 -4.24 -2.60 4.72
CA THR A 27 -3.87 -3.19 6.00
C THR A 27 -3.10 -4.47 5.77
N VAL A 28 -1.97 -4.61 6.45
CA VAL A 28 -1.16 -5.83 6.47
C VAL A 28 -1.24 -6.42 7.88
N ARG A 29 -1.68 -7.68 7.98
CA ARG A 29 -1.73 -8.41 9.26
C ARG A 29 -0.38 -9.07 9.51
N ILE A 30 0.31 -8.67 10.56
CA ILE A 30 1.63 -9.19 10.93
C ILE A 30 1.51 -9.92 12.27
N GLY A 31 1.85 -11.21 12.29
CA GLY A 31 2.00 -11.98 13.51
C GLY A 31 3.43 -11.85 14.04
N THR A 32 3.59 -11.61 15.34
CA THR A 32 4.89 -11.54 16.01
C THR A 32 4.77 -12.07 17.44
N ASP A 33 5.90 -12.49 18.01
CA ASP A 33 5.99 -12.82 19.43
C ASP A 33 5.86 -11.54 20.27
N ALA A 34 5.04 -11.58 21.32
CA ALA A 34 4.83 -10.48 22.25
C ALA A 34 5.79 -10.51 23.46
N THR A 35 6.66 -11.52 23.55
CA THR A 35 7.57 -11.74 24.70
C THR A 35 9.05 -11.58 24.36
N TYR A 36 9.36 -11.15 23.14
CA TYR A 36 10.73 -11.02 22.65
C TYR A 36 11.25 -9.58 22.73
N ALA A 37 11.32 -9.04 23.96
CA ALA A 37 11.94 -7.74 24.20
C ALA A 37 13.46 -7.78 23.92
N PRO A 38 14.08 -6.67 23.45
CA PRO A 38 13.48 -5.36 23.17
C PRO A 38 12.84 -5.23 21.79
N PHE A 39 12.78 -6.32 21.01
CA PHE A 39 12.44 -6.24 19.59
C PHE A 39 10.93 -6.21 19.34
N SER A 40 10.16 -6.92 20.15
CA SER A 40 8.70 -6.99 20.05
C SER A 40 8.11 -7.33 21.42
N SER A 41 7.34 -6.41 21.98
CA SER A 41 6.68 -6.56 23.28
C SER A 41 5.32 -5.88 23.31
N LYS A 42 4.56 -6.04 24.39
CA LYS A 42 3.32 -5.28 24.63
C LYS A 42 3.49 -4.30 25.78
N ASP A 43 2.92 -3.10 25.64
CA ASP A 43 2.81 -2.16 26.74
C ASP A 43 1.71 -2.58 27.74
N ALA A 44 1.51 -1.76 28.79
CA ALA A 44 0.49 -2.02 29.80
C ALA A 44 -0.96 -1.96 29.27
N LYS A 45 -1.19 -1.37 28.09
CA LYS A 45 -2.50 -1.35 27.43
C LYS A 45 -2.69 -2.54 26.49
N GLY A 46 -1.63 -3.31 26.23
CA GLY A 46 -1.64 -4.47 25.34
C GLY A 46 -1.26 -4.15 23.89
N ASP A 47 -0.79 -2.92 23.63
CA ASP A 47 -0.35 -2.46 22.32
C ASP A 47 1.08 -2.91 22.04
N PHE A 48 1.37 -3.33 20.80
CA PHE A 48 2.71 -3.77 20.43
C PHE A 48 3.68 -2.60 20.37
N VAL A 49 4.77 -2.70 21.12
CA VAL A 49 5.93 -1.79 21.08
C VAL A 49 7.12 -2.55 20.48
N ARG A 50 7.79 -1.90 19.54
CA ARG A 50 8.87 -2.46 18.71
C ARG A 50 9.98 -1.42 18.57
N PHE A 51 11.15 -1.84 18.13
CA PHE A 51 12.24 -0.95 17.74
C PHE A 51 11.85 0.00 16.61
#